data_AF-A0A1W0E3M5-F1
#
_entry.id   AF-A0A1W0E3M5-F1
#
_cell.length_a   1.000
_cell.length_b   1.000
_cell.length_c   1.000
_cell.angle_alpha   90.00
_cell.angle_beta   90.00
_cell.angle_gamma   90.00
#
_symmetry.space_group_name_H-M   'P 1'
#
loop_
_entity.id
_entity.type
_entity.pdbx_description
1 polymer ?
#
loop_
_entity_poly.entity_id
_entity_poly.type
_entity_poly.pdbx_seq_one_letter_code
_entity_poly.pdbx_strand_id
1 'polypeptide(L)'
;MVFVKNKEMYLIKKFLLENKGMVIGFSKLHTNDKVPLSNYIVHKALRTLTSKGYLEKHGAWQHAWYFVTEEGHSKLEEEVGTEEAMGNSVMNYAEEALKME
;
A
#
# COMPACT_ATOMS: atom_id res chain seq x y z
N MET A 1 10.74 16.66 -9.83
CA MET A 1 10.63 15.20 -9.54
C MET A 1 9.67 15.07 -8.36
N VAL A 2 8.54 14.37 -8.50
CA VAL A 2 7.56 14.26 -7.40
C VAL A 2 7.92 13.05 -6.55
N PHE A 3 8.10 13.27 -5.25
CA PHE A 3 8.36 12.23 -4.26
C PHE A 3 7.03 11.80 -3.63
N VAL A 4 6.80 10.50 -3.53
CA VAL A 4 5.67 9.93 -2.78
C VAL A 4 6.05 9.99 -1.30
N LYS A 5 5.17 10.54 -0.45
CA LYS A 5 5.45 10.62 0.99
C LYS A 5 5.40 9.22 1.62
N ASN A 6 6.15 8.98 2.68
CA ASN A 6 6.19 7.68 3.36
C ASN A 6 4.79 7.23 3.82
N LYS A 7 3.98 8.14 4.37
CA LYS A 7 2.59 7.86 4.77
C LYS A 7 1.72 7.39 3.60
N GLU A 8 1.88 8.01 2.43
CA GLU A 8 1.12 7.65 1.22
C GLU A 8 1.55 6.28 0.69
N MET A 9 2.86 6.02 0.70
CA MET A 9 3.41 4.72 0.32
C MET A 9 2.93 3.61 1.25
N TYR A 10 2.91 3.84 2.56
CA TYR A 10 2.40 2.90 3.54
C TYR A 10 0.94 2.52 3.28
N LEU A 11 0.07 3.51 3.05
CA LEU A 11 -1.35 3.26 2.74
C LEU A 11 -1.52 2.40 1.49
N ILE A 12 -0.72 2.65 0.45
CA ILE A 12 -0.76 1.85 -0.78
C ILE A 12 -0.28 0.42 -0.54
N LYS A 13 0.81 0.24 0.22
CA LYS A 13 1.34 -1.09 0.57
C LYS A 13 0.35 -1.89 1.41
N LYS A 14 -0.26 -1.27 2.42
CA LYS A 14 -1.31 -1.88 3.24
C LYS A 14 -2.49 -2.34 2.39
N PHE A 15 -2.99 -1.46 1.51
CA PHE A 15 -4.07 -1.82 0.59
C PHE A 15 -3.71 -3.02 -0.31
N LEU A 16 -2.47 -3.05 -0.82
CA LEU A 16 -1.98 -4.15 -1.67
C LEU A 16 -1.86 -5.47 -0.90
N LEU A 17 -1.46 -5.43 0.36
CA LEU A 17 -1.39 -6.63 1.22
C LEU A 17 -2.78 -7.23 1.45
N GLU A 18 -3.77 -6.40 1.79
CA GLU A 18 -5.14 -6.84 2.04
C GLU A 18 -5.85 -7.37 0.78
N ASN A 19 -5.67 -6.69 -0.36
CA ASN A 19 -6.44 -6.96 -1.59
C ASN A 19 -5.68 -7.79 -2.63
N LYS A 20 -4.38 -8.09 -2.40
CA LYS A 20 -3.47 -8.81 -3.30
C LYS A 20 -3.30 -8.18 -4.69
N GLY A 21 -3.77 -6.95 -4.88
CA GLY A 21 -3.69 -6.24 -6.15
C GLY A 21 -4.51 -4.96 -6.18
N MET A 22 -4.35 -4.20 -7.26
CA MET A 22 -5.07 -2.95 -7.47
C MET A 22 -5.27 -2.68 -8.96
N VAL A 23 -6.40 -2.05 -9.29
CA VAL A 23 -6.70 -1.57 -10.65
C VAL A 23 -6.77 -0.05 -10.62
N ILE A 24 -6.15 0.58 -11.61
CA ILE A 24 -6.16 2.04 -11.76
C ILE A 24 -6.35 2.44 -13.22
N GLY A 25 -7.19 3.45 -13.46
CA GLY A 25 -7.34 4.04 -14.78
C GLY A 25 -6.10 4.84 -15.20
N PHE A 26 -5.88 5.01 -16.50
CA PHE A 26 -4.74 5.79 -16.99
C PHE A 26 -4.90 7.31 -16.75
N SER A 27 -6.12 7.78 -16.50
CA SER A 27 -6.38 9.17 -16.13
C SER A 27 -5.69 9.54 -14.81
N LYS A 28 -4.86 10.58 -14.85
CA LYS A 28 -4.04 11.03 -13.71
C LYS A 28 -4.74 12.03 -12.79
N LEU A 29 -5.79 12.68 -13.27
CA LEU A 29 -6.46 13.79 -12.60
C LEU A 29 -7.52 13.35 -11.58
N HIS A 30 -7.85 12.05 -11.57
CA HIS A 30 -8.89 11.53 -10.70
C HIS A 30 -8.29 11.07 -9.37
N THR A 31 -9.08 11.18 -8.30
CA THR A 31 -8.79 10.53 -7.02
C THR A 31 -9.27 9.08 -7.10
N ASN A 32 -8.51 8.17 -6.50
CA ASN A 32 -8.93 6.77 -6.44
C ASN A 32 -9.96 6.58 -5.33
N ASP A 33 -11.05 5.83 -5.59
CA ASP A 33 -12.10 5.59 -4.62
C ASP A 33 -11.62 4.71 -3.45
N LYS A 34 -10.65 3.83 -3.71
CA LYS A 34 -10.17 2.84 -2.72
C LYS A 34 -9.08 3.37 -1.81
N VAL A 35 -8.23 4.23 -2.34
CA VAL A 35 -7.12 4.85 -1.61
C VAL A 35 -7.28 6.36 -1.83
N PRO A 36 -7.51 7.18 -0.78
CA PRO A 36 -7.84 8.61 -0.93
C PRO A 36 -6.60 9.44 -1.32
N LEU A 37 -6.01 9.10 -2.46
CA LEU A 37 -4.82 9.68 -3.06
C LEU A 37 -5.09 9.94 -4.54
N SER A 38 -4.42 10.95 -5.08
CA SER A 38 -4.49 11.22 -6.52
C SER A 38 -3.93 10.03 -7.31
N ASN A 39 -4.55 9.71 -8.44
CA ASN A 39 -4.08 8.67 -9.34
C ASN A 39 -2.63 8.91 -9.76
N TYR A 40 -2.21 10.16 -9.90
CA TYR A 40 -0.82 10.50 -10.18
C TYR A 40 0.16 9.96 -9.11
N ILE A 41 -0.13 10.15 -7.82
CA ILE A 41 0.69 9.65 -6.71
C ILE A 41 0.69 8.11 -6.72
N VAL A 42 -0.49 7.51 -6.90
CA VAL A 42 -0.66 6.06 -6.92
C VAL A 42 0.14 5.43 -8.07
N HIS A 43 0.04 5.97 -9.29
CA HIS A 43 0.82 5.52 -10.45
C HIS A 43 2.33 5.60 -10.21
N LYS A 44 2.80 6.65 -9.52
CA LYS A 44 4.23 6.78 -9.17
C LYS A 44 4.66 5.73 -8.16
N ALA A 45 3.89 5.53 -7.10
CA ALA A 45 4.17 4.52 -6.08
C ALA A 45 4.19 3.11 -6.69
N LEU A 46 3.16 2.76 -7.45
CA LEU A 46 3.05 1.47 -8.14
C LEU A 46 4.20 1.22 -9.11
N ARG A 47 4.65 2.24 -9.85
CA ARG A 47 5.83 2.13 -10.71
C ARG A 47 7.08 1.78 -9.91
N THR A 48 7.29 2.41 -8.76
CA THR A 48 8.41 2.09 -7.86
C THR A 48 8.31 0.67 -7.32
N LEU A 49 7.13 0.24 -6.86
CA LEU A 49 6.91 -1.12 -6.34
C LEU A 49 7.12 -2.18 -7.44
N THR A 50 6.64 -1.92 -8.66
CA THR A 50 6.86 -2.78 -9.82
C THR A 50 8.35 -2.92 -10.12
N SER A 51 9.10 -1.80 -10.12
CA SER A 51 10.56 -1.84 -10.39
C SER A 51 11.37 -2.61 -9.34
N LYS A 52 10.82 -2.79 -8.14
CA LYS A 52 11.43 -3.56 -7.05
C LYS A 52 10.94 -5.02 -6.99
N GLY A 53 10.08 -5.44 -7.94
CA GLY A 53 9.58 -6.81 -8.03
C GLY A 53 8.42 -7.15 -7.09
N TYR A 54 7.75 -6.16 -6.48
CA TYR A 54 6.60 -6.42 -5.63
C TYR A 54 5.34 -6.76 -6.43
N LEU A 55 5.25 -6.22 -7.65
CA LEU A 55 4.03 -6.22 -8.45
C LEU A 55 4.32 -6.62 -9.89
N GLU A 56 3.39 -7.35 -10.49
CA GLU A 56 3.30 -7.54 -11.93
C GLU A 56 2.24 -6.61 -12.52
N LYS A 57 2.53 -5.99 -13.67
CA LYS A 57 1.67 -4.98 -14.30
C LYS A 57 1.14 -5.49 -15.65
N HIS A 58 -0.18 -5.43 -15.81
CA HIS A 58 -0.84 -5.63 -17.11
C HIS A 58 -1.65 -4.39 -17.48
N GLY A 59 -1.61 -3.98 -18.75
CA GLY A 59 -2.33 -2.82 -19.26
C GLY A 59 -3.25 -3.20 -20.40
N ALA A 60 -4.51 -2.79 -20.31
CA ALA A 60 -5.58 -3.09 -21.28
C ALA A 60 -6.77 -2.15 -21.03
N TRP A 61 -7.56 -1.82 -22.06
CA TRP A 61 -8.84 -1.10 -21.90
C TRP A 61 -8.74 0.22 -21.09
N GLN A 62 -7.64 0.97 -21.23
CA GLN A 62 -7.36 2.20 -20.45
C GLN A 62 -7.22 2.02 -18.93
N HIS A 63 -7.02 0.77 -18.48
CA HIS A 63 -6.75 0.40 -17.10
C HIS A 63 -5.38 -0.30 -16.98
N ALA A 64 -4.73 -0.11 -15.83
CA ALA A 64 -3.59 -0.89 -15.40
C ALA A 64 -4.03 -1.77 -14.22
N TRP A 65 -3.85 -3.08 -14.40
CA TRP A 65 -3.96 -4.08 -13.34
C TRP A 65 -2.59 -4.34 -12.76
N TYR A 66 -2.52 -4.29 -11.44
CA TYR A 66 -1.33 -4.62 -10.67
C TYR A 66 -1.66 -5.81 -9.78
N PHE A 67 -0.94 -6.90 -9.97
CA PHE A 67 -1.04 -8.11 -9.14
C PHE A 67 0.18 -8.20 -8.25
N VAL A 68 -0.03 -8.54 -6.98
CA VAL A 68 1.07 -8.78 -6.04
C VAL A 68 1.70 -10.12 -6.37
N THR A 69 3.01 -10.13 -6.56
CA THR A 69 3.78 -11.38 -6.75
C THR A 69 3.92 -12.11 -5.43
N GLU A 70 4.20 -13.41 -5.44
CA GLU A 70 4.40 -14.18 -4.21
C GLU A 70 5.56 -13.61 -3.38
N GLU A 71 6.70 -13.32 -4.02
CA GLU A 71 7.83 -12.63 -3.37
C GLU A 71 7.46 -11.23 -2.87
N GLY A 72 6.62 -10.51 -3.62
CA GLY A 72 6.12 -9.19 -3.24
C GLY A 72 5.24 -9.25 -2.00
N HIS A 73 4.41 -10.28 -1.88
CA HIS A 73 3.56 -10.50 -0.72
C HIS A 73 4.40 -10.71 0.54
N SER A 74 5.40 -11.58 0.52
CA SER A 74 6.28 -11.81 1.67
C SER A 74 7.00 -10.54 2.11
N LYS A 75 7.47 -9.72 1.17
CA LYS A 75 8.09 -8.42 1.47
C LYS A 75 7.10 -7.41 2.06
N LEU A 76 5.87 -7.36 1.55
CA LEU A 76 4.82 -6.49 2.10
C LEU A 76 4.42 -6.91 3.51
N GLU A 77 4.36 -8.21 3.77
CA GLU A 77 4.05 -8.77 5.08
C GLU A 77 5.15 -8.45 6.11
N GLU A 78 6.42 -8.57 5.72
CA GLU A 78 7.56 -8.17 6.58
C GLU A 78 7.50 -6.66 6.92
N GLU A 79 7.24 -5.81 5.93
CA GLU A 79 7.25 -4.36 6.13
C GLU A 79 6.01 -3.86 6.89
N VAL A 80 4.81 -4.23 6.44
CA VAL A 80 3.53 -3.71 6.99
C VAL A 80 3.08 -4.52 8.21
N GLY A 81 3.24 -5.85 8.17
CA GLY A 81 2.83 -6.73 9.26
C GLY A 81 3.62 -6.48 10.55
N THR A 82 4.90 -6.13 10.44
CA THR A 82 5.73 -5.77 11.60
C THR A 82 5.30 -4.43 12.22
N GLU A 83 4.97 -3.43 11.40
CA GLU A 83 4.49 -2.13 11.89
C GLU A 83 3.11 -2.24 12.57
N GLU A 84 2.20 -3.07 12.05
CA GLU A 84 0.92 -3.34 12.72
C GLU A 84 1.08 -4.15 14.01
N ALA A 85 1.97 -5.15 14.02
CA ALA A 85 2.27 -5.92 15.23
C ALA A 85 2.85 -5.03 16.34
N MET A 86 3.75 -4.10 16.00
CA MET A 86 4.29 -3.13 16.96
C MET A 86 3.27 -2.09 17.40
N GLY A 87 2.42 -1.60 16.50
CA GLY A 87 1.34 -0.67 16.85
C GLY A 87 0.33 -1.29 17.82
N ASN A 88 -0.08 -2.53 17.55
CA ASN A 88 -1.04 -3.25 18.38
C ASN A 88 -0.48 -3.61 19.76
N SER A 89 0.82 -3.96 19.86
CA SER A 89 1.44 -4.26 21.16
C SER A 89 1.49 -3.03 22.06
N VAL A 90 1.90 -1.87 21.53
CA VAL A 90 1.95 -0.61 22.28
C VAL A 90 0.57 -0.17 22.77
N MET A 91 -0.46 -0.33 21.95
CA MET A 91 -1.84 0.00 22.33
C MET A 91 -2.37 -0.94 23.42
N ASN A 92 -2.07 -2.25 23.34
CA ASN A 92 -2.45 -3.20 24.39
C ASN A 92 -1.81 -2.86 25.74
N TYR A 93 -0.52 -2.51 25.76
CA TYR A 93 0.16 -2.09 26.99
C TYR A 93 -0.42 -0.78 27.56
N ALA A 94 -0.79 0.17 26.70
CA ALA A 94 -1.42 1.41 27.13
C ALA A 94 -2.81 1.19 27.74
N GLU A 95 -3.61 0.29 27.16
CA GLU A 95 -4.92 -0.09 27.70
C GLU A 95 -4.82 -0.88 29.01
N GLU A 96 -3.81 -1.73 29.18
CA GLU A 96 -3.55 -2.42 30.44
C GLU A 96 -3.12 -1.46 31.56
N ALA A 97 -2.29 -0.46 31.26
CA ALA A 97 -1.86 0.54 32.23
C ALA A 97 -3.03 1.42 32.73
N LEU A 98 -3.98 1.75 31.84
CA LEU A 98 -5.15 2.57 32.16
C LEU A 98 -6.24 1.83 32.95
N LYS A 99 -6.21 0.49 32.93
CA LYS A 99 -7.10 -0.37 33.74
C LYS A 99 -6.57 -0.64 35.15
N MET A 100 -5.31 -0.26 35.42
CA MET A 100 -4.68 -0.40 36.74
C MET A 100 -4.75 0.88 37.60
N GLU A 101 -5.32 1.97 37.07
CA GLU A 101 -5.79 3.15 37.83
C GLU A 101 -7.27 3.02 38.21
#